data_AF-A0A1B8AWB4-F1
#
_entry.id   AF-A0A1B8AWB4-F1
#
_cell.length_a   1.000
_cell.length_b   1.000
_cell.length_c   1.000
_cell.angle_alpha   90.00
_cell.angle_beta   90.00
_cell.angle_gamma   90.00
#
_symmetry.space_group_name_H-M   'P 1'
#
loop_
_entity.id
_entity.type
_entity.pdbx_description
1 polymer ?
#
loop_
_entity_poly.entity_id
_entity_poly.type
_entity_poly.pdbx_seq_one_letter_code
_entity_poly.pdbx_strand_id
1 'polypeptide(L)'
;MNYANMIEEKNLKKTFIIATLCSTLVGTFTSSMGLWDRVKEKRIQAKRDTTQDEEIKKLTAKVEQASLERDRASSDRQRIRDEVEASFQRSGALINREFEDGYQRYGKRFAIGDVVTENKLQAQVIALQQTVINVLQDALYNGRQLDRADMARLVAASDAAREGSLGALRQQRQRLGDLEDPIPPPLQALPPPKRASTVVEDDPLYCRYALDLQYIPERPLSTSFAPRGDRLCPACDVFLDVEDDDGWAIGKTATRLITEQGYKREIDEELEFHVSPRFVIKCHTPEGEFACVLCSRFREEDVLCPTADTLVNHIGREHSVAEMEREPDFEVRSLDLDRRSLASARPVDLNKRIMPPRSVDSGRGSSSGKSVADVDRRSTRAMSVDRRSMDRRSMAGRSVY
;
A
#
# COMPACT_ATOMS: atom_id res chain seq x y z
N MET A 1 -2.40 4.85 2.11
CA MET A 1 -3.29 3.67 1.92
C MET A 1 -4.59 4.13 1.28
N ASN A 2 -5.20 3.30 0.43
CA ASN A 2 -6.48 3.61 -0.22
C ASN A 2 -7.60 3.01 0.66
N TYR A 3 -8.06 3.78 1.66
CA TYR A 3 -9.08 3.31 2.61
C TYR A 3 -10.41 2.94 1.94
N ALA A 4 -10.61 3.34 0.67
CA ALA A 4 -11.74 2.95 -0.15
C ALA A 4 -11.88 1.41 -0.32
N ASN A 5 -10.78 0.67 -0.37
CA ASN A 5 -10.81 -0.79 -0.57
C ASN A 5 -11.13 -1.57 0.73
N MET A 6 -11.10 -0.93 1.89
CA MET A 6 -11.54 -1.53 3.16
C MET A 6 -13.07 -1.45 3.37
N ILE A 7 -13.82 -0.76 2.49
CA ILE A 7 -15.21 -0.34 2.74
C ILE A 7 -16.23 -1.19 1.94
N GLU A 8 -15.82 -2.32 1.36
CA GLU A 8 -16.69 -3.10 0.46
C GLU A 8 -17.72 -4.00 1.15
N GLU A 9 -17.65 -4.21 2.47
CA GLU A 9 -18.65 -5.02 3.18
C GLU A 9 -19.77 -4.18 3.81
N LYS A 10 -21.02 -4.61 3.59
CA LYS A 10 -22.26 -3.88 3.92
C LYS A 10 -22.42 -3.55 5.42
N ASN A 11 -21.63 -4.15 6.31
CA ASN A 11 -21.64 -3.90 7.76
C ASN A 11 -20.47 -3.04 8.26
N LEU A 12 -19.40 -2.85 7.46
CA LEU A 12 -18.24 -2.02 7.84
C LEU A 12 -18.51 -0.50 7.76
N LYS A 13 -19.50 -0.08 6.97
CA LYS A 13 -19.88 1.35 6.82
C LYS A 13 -20.32 2.02 8.12
N LYS A 14 -20.77 1.24 9.12
CA LYS A 14 -21.16 1.76 10.43
C LYS A 14 -19.99 1.86 11.42
N THR A 15 -18.86 1.21 11.14
CA THR A 15 -17.75 1.04 12.09
C THR A 15 -16.55 1.95 11.81
N PHE A 16 -16.50 2.64 10.67
CA PHE A 16 -15.37 3.48 10.25
C PHE A 16 -15.85 4.80 9.63
N ILE A 17 -16.70 5.52 10.35
CA ILE A 17 -17.40 6.71 9.86
C ILE A 17 -16.41 7.85 9.58
N ILE A 18 -15.53 8.17 10.55
CA ILE A 18 -14.53 9.25 10.39
C ILE A 18 -13.52 8.91 9.29
N ALA A 19 -13.07 7.65 9.22
CA ALA A 19 -12.15 7.21 8.16
C ALA A 19 -12.77 7.40 6.77
N THR A 20 -14.06 7.10 6.62
CA THR A 20 -14.81 7.29 5.37
C THR A 20 -14.91 8.77 5.02
N LEU A 21 -15.17 9.64 6.00
CA LEU A 21 -15.27 11.09 5.78
C LEU A 21 -13.92 11.71 5.42
N CYS A 22 -12.83 11.34 6.08
CA CYS A 22 -11.47 11.75 5.72
C CYS A 22 -11.11 11.29 4.29
N SER A 23 -11.45 10.05 3.95
CA SER A 23 -11.23 9.51 2.60
C SER A 23 -12.07 10.23 1.56
N THR A 24 -13.30 10.62 1.90
CA THR A 24 -14.18 11.40 1.03
C THR A 24 -13.62 12.81 0.83
N LEU A 25 -13.11 13.46 1.87
CA LEU A 25 -12.41 14.75 1.76
C LEU A 25 -11.21 14.65 0.80
N VAL A 26 -10.34 13.66 1.01
CA VAL A 26 -9.20 13.42 0.11
C VAL A 26 -9.65 13.10 -1.31
N GLY A 27 -10.69 12.29 -1.46
CA GLY A 27 -11.30 11.96 -2.75
C GLY A 27 -11.88 13.18 -3.46
N THR A 28 -12.45 14.13 -2.72
CA THR A 28 -12.96 15.39 -3.30
C THR A 28 -11.82 16.28 -3.79
N PHE A 29 -10.67 16.30 -3.13
CA PHE A 29 -9.48 17.01 -3.63
C PHE A 29 -8.98 16.40 -4.95
N THR A 30 -8.83 15.08 -5.01
CA THR A 30 -8.37 14.38 -6.23
C THR A 30 -9.37 14.51 -7.38
N SER A 31 -10.67 14.46 -7.08
CA SER A 31 -11.72 14.58 -8.11
C SER A 31 -11.83 15.99 -8.66
N SER A 32 -11.66 17.01 -7.82
CA SER A 32 -11.61 18.42 -8.24
C SER A 32 -10.46 18.67 -9.21
N MET A 33 -9.32 18.01 -8.99
CA MET A 33 -8.15 18.04 -9.86
C MET A 33 -8.41 17.35 -11.21
N GLY A 34 -8.94 16.12 -11.21
CA GLY A 34 -9.21 15.37 -12.45
C GLY A 34 -10.30 16.00 -13.33
N LEU A 35 -11.27 16.71 -12.74
CA LEU A 35 -12.29 17.43 -13.51
C LEU A 35 -11.70 18.65 -14.22
N TRP A 36 -10.72 19.32 -13.63
CA TRP A 36 -9.98 20.43 -14.24
C TRP A 36 -9.23 19.98 -15.50
N ASP A 37 -8.54 18.83 -15.44
CA ASP A 37 -7.80 18.27 -16.58
C ASP A 37 -8.75 18.01 -17.78
N ARG A 38 -9.93 17.48 -17.50
CA ARG A 38 -10.95 17.18 -18.53
C ARG A 38 -11.59 18.43 -19.14
N VAL A 39 -11.82 19.48 -18.36
CA VAL A 39 -12.33 20.77 -18.87
C VAL A 39 -11.30 21.46 -19.77
N LYS A 40 -10.00 21.29 -19.48
CA LYS A 40 -8.88 21.80 -20.28
C LYS A 40 -8.67 21.02 -21.58
N GLU A 41 -8.63 19.69 -21.51
CA GLU A 41 -8.40 18.80 -22.67
C GLU A 41 -9.47 18.95 -23.75
N LYS A 42 -10.76 19.01 -23.37
CA LYS A 42 -11.86 19.21 -24.33
C LYS A 42 -11.74 20.51 -25.14
N ARG A 43 -11.02 21.53 -24.66
CA ARG A 43 -10.83 22.80 -25.40
C ARG A 43 -9.50 22.92 -26.14
N ILE A 44 -8.46 22.17 -25.77
CA ILE A 44 -7.26 22.03 -26.61
C ILE A 44 -7.63 21.36 -27.93
N GLN A 45 -8.59 20.42 -27.89
CA GLN A 45 -9.19 19.83 -29.08
C GLN A 45 -9.95 20.87 -29.94
N ALA A 46 -10.72 21.77 -29.30
CA ALA A 46 -11.50 22.80 -30.00
C ALA A 46 -10.67 23.97 -30.57
N LYS A 47 -9.48 24.24 -30.01
CA LYS A 47 -8.56 25.29 -30.49
C LYS A 47 -7.68 24.87 -31.67
N ARG A 48 -7.69 23.59 -32.06
CA ARG A 48 -6.89 23.08 -33.20
C ARG A 48 -7.62 23.17 -34.55
N ASP A 49 -8.85 23.70 -34.59
CA ASP A 49 -9.71 23.57 -35.78
C ASP A 49 -10.04 24.87 -36.52
N THR A 50 -9.38 25.98 -36.22
CA THR A 50 -9.58 27.21 -37.00
C THR A 50 -8.30 28.03 -37.05
N THR A 51 -7.58 27.95 -38.19
CA THR A 51 -7.46 29.03 -39.19
C THR A 51 -6.14 28.89 -39.96
N GLN A 52 -6.25 28.89 -41.29
CA GLN A 52 -5.18 29.16 -42.24
C GLN A 52 -5.23 30.62 -42.73
N ASP A 53 -4.04 31.09 -43.11
CA ASP A 53 -3.68 32.11 -44.12
C ASP A 53 -3.31 33.57 -43.74
N GLU A 54 -2.03 33.83 -44.03
CA GLU A 54 -1.40 34.92 -44.80
C GLU A 54 -1.32 36.36 -44.26
N GLU A 55 -0.21 36.66 -43.55
CA GLU A 55 0.52 37.95 -43.62
C GLU A 55 1.97 37.85 -43.07
N ILE A 56 2.77 36.93 -43.61
CA ILE A 56 3.89 36.25 -42.92
C ILE A 56 5.10 37.11 -42.51
N LYS A 57 5.29 38.36 -42.96
CA LYS A 57 6.55 39.13 -42.67
C LYS A 57 6.44 40.28 -41.66
N LYS A 58 5.26 40.89 -41.47
CA LYS A 58 4.97 41.79 -40.32
C LYS A 58 4.37 41.02 -39.16
N LEU A 59 3.72 39.88 -39.44
CA LEU A 59 3.29 38.93 -38.43
C LEU A 59 4.47 38.35 -37.69
N THR A 60 5.65 38.08 -38.28
CA THR A 60 6.72 37.35 -37.57
C THR A 60 7.17 38.04 -36.28
N ALA A 61 7.41 39.36 -36.29
CA ALA A 61 7.81 40.11 -35.09
C ALA A 61 6.66 40.27 -34.08
N LYS A 62 5.42 40.47 -34.55
CA LYS A 62 4.23 40.53 -33.68
C LYS A 62 3.83 39.17 -33.12
N VAL A 63 4.07 38.10 -33.88
CA VAL A 63 3.84 36.69 -33.52
C VAL A 63 4.92 36.24 -32.56
N GLU A 64 6.16 36.69 -32.71
CA GLU A 64 7.23 36.38 -31.76
C GLU A 64 7.03 37.13 -30.44
N GLN A 65 6.60 38.40 -30.49
CA GLN A 65 6.23 39.13 -29.27
C GLN A 65 4.96 38.55 -28.62
N ALA A 66 3.94 38.22 -29.41
CA ALA A 66 2.72 37.57 -28.92
C ALA A 66 2.95 36.12 -28.49
N SER A 67 3.89 35.39 -29.08
CA SER A 67 4.28 34.05 -28.66
C SER A 67 5.02 34.13 -27.34
N LEU A 68 5.96 35.05 -27.18
CA LEU A 68 6.65 35.27 -25.91
C LEU A 68 5.69 35.70 -24.78
N GLU A 69 4.72 36.58 -25.06
CA GLU A 69 3.67 36.92 -24.08
C GLU A 69 2.74 35.74 -23.78
N ARG A 70 2.39 34.95 -24.80
CA ARG A 70 1.57 33.75 -24.64
C ARG A 70 2.31 32.66 -23.87
N ASP A 71 3.61 32.52 -24.09
CA ASP A 71 4.48 31.56 -23.42
C ASP A 71 4.70 31.96 -21.96
N ARG A 72 4.92 33.26 -21.69
CA ARG A 72 4.94 33.80 -20.32
C ARG A 72 3.61 33.59 -19.60
N ALA A 73 2.50 33.94 -20.23
CA ALA A 73 1.16 33.75 -19.66
C ALA A 73 0.82 32.26 -19.48
N SER A 74 1.31 31.38 -20.36
CA SER A 74 1.18 29.93 -20.26
C SER A 74 1.99 29.39 -19.08
N SER A 75 3.24 29.85 -18.94
CA SER A 75 4.14 29.48 -17.83
C SER A 75 3.58 29.91 -16.47
N ASP A 76 3.07 31.14 -16.36
CA ASP A 76 2.48 31.65 -15.12
C ASP A 76 1.21 30.89 -14.72
N ARG A 77 0.37 30.53 -15.69
CA ARG A 77 -0.80 29.67 -15.45
C ARG A 77 -0.42 28.26 -15.02
N GLN A 78 0.66 27.72 -15.58
CA GLN A 78 1.16 26.41 -15.19
C GLN A 78 1.69 26.43 -13.75
N ARG A 79 2.42 27.48 -13.35
CA ARG A 79 2.87 27.66 -11.96
C ARG A 79 1.71 27.73 -10.97
N ILE A 80 0.68 28.51 -11.26
CA ILE A 80 -0.52 28.63 -10.41
C ILE A 80 -1.22 27.27 -10.28
N ARG A 81 -1.26 26.47 -11.35
CA ARG A 81 -1.81 25.12 -11.32
C ARG A 81 -1.01 24.22 -10.38
N ASP A 82 0.31 24.18 -10.56
CA ASP A 82 1.18 23.33 -9.76
C ASP A 82 1.11 23.73 -8.27
N GLU A 83 0.90 25.01 -7.97
CA GLU A 83 0.67 25.53 -6.62
C GLU A 83 -0.65 25.04 -6.01
N VAL A 84 -1.75 25.06 -6.77
CA VAL A 84 -3.05 24.55 -6.33
C VAL A 84 -3.01 23.04 -6.13
N GLU A 85 -2.38 22.32 -7.04
CA GLU A 85 -2.16 20.87 -6.94
C GLU A 85 -1.35 20.52 -5.68
N ALA A 86 -0.24 21.23 -5.46
CA ALA A 86 0.56 21.06 -4.25
C ALA A 86 -0.24 21.39 -2.98
N SER A 87 -1.13 22.40 -3.01
CA SER A 87 -1.99 22.72 -1.87
C SER A 87 -2.95 21.58 -1.53
N PHE A 88 -3.63 21.01 -2.54
CA PHE A 88 -4.54 19.88 -2.35
C PHE A 88 -3.84 18.61 -1.85
N GLN A 89 -2.69 18.27 -2.43
CA GLN A 89 -1.90 17.10 -2.00
C GLN A 89 -1.40 17.27 -0.57
N ARG A 90 -0.87 18.45 -0.22
CA ARG A 90 -0.45 18.77 1.17
C ARG A 90 -1.63 18.71 2.13
N SER A 91 -2.78 19.27 1.75
CA SER A 91 -4.00 19.27 2.58
C SER A 91 -4.47 17.86 2.88
N GLY A 92 -4.54 16.99 1.87
CA GLY A 92 -4.89 15.58 2.06
C GLY A 92 -3.87 14.81 2.90
N ALA A 93 -2.57 15.02 2.68
CA ALA A 93 -1.51 14.36 3.45
C ALA A 93 -1.54 14.74 4.94
N LEU A 94 -1.82 16.02 5.26
CA LEU A 94 -1.91 16.48 6.64
C LEU A 94 -3.13 15.90 7.37
N ILE A 95 -4.30 15.85 6.72
CA ILE A 95 -5.50 15.24 7.30
C ILE A 95 -5.27 13.75 7.54
N ASN A 96 -4.69 13.04 6.57
CA ASN A 96 -4.37 11.62 6.72
C ASN A 96 -3.38 11.37 7.86
N ARG A 97 -2.34 12.20 7.99
CA ARG A 97 -1.36 12.09 9.08
C ARG A 97 -2.00 12.30 10.45
N GLU A 98 -2.85 13.32 10.59
CA GLU A 98 -3.55 13.59 11.86
C GLU A 98 -4.54 12.48 12.20
N PHE A 99 -5.23 11.92 11.19
CA PHE A 99 -6.09 10.76 11.37
C PHE A 99 -5.29 9.53 11.82
N GLU A 100 -4.16 9.26 11.17
CA GLU A 100 -3.30 8.12 11.48
C GLU A 100 -2.70 8.22 12.89
N ASP A 101 -2.22 9.40 13.32
CA ASP A 101 -1.73 9.60 14.70
C ASP A 101 -2.85 9.38 15.73
N GLY A 102 -4.08 9.85 15.45
CA GLY A 102 -5.22 9.57 16.33
C GLY A 102 -5.61 8.09 16.33
N TYR A 103 -5.53 7.42 15.19
CA TYR A 103 -5.83 6.00 15.04
C TYR A 103 -4.78 5.12 15.74
N GLN A 104 -3.51 5.46 15.67
CA GLN A 104 -2.43 4.74 16.36
C GLN A 104 -2.63 4.75 17.88
N ARG A 105 -3.16 5.85 18.44
CA ARG A 105 -3.34 5.99 19.89
C ARG A 105 -4.63 5.39 20.42
N TYR A 106 -5.77 5.63 19.74
CA TYR A 106 -7.09 5.23 20.25
C TYR A 106 -7.79 4.18 19.38
N GLY A 107 -7.10 3.65 18.36
CA GLY A 107 -7.53 2.54 17.52
C GLY A 107 -8.92 2.74 16.91
N LYS A 108 -9.73 1.68 16.96
CA LYS A 108 -11.10 1.67 16.40
C LYS A 108 -12.00 2.77 16.97
N ARG A 109 -11.80 3.19 18.24
CA ARG A 109 -12.62 4.25 18.86
C ARG A 109 -12.40 5.60 18.17
N PHE A 110 -11.18 5.87 17.73
CA PHE A 110 -10.88 7.06 16.94
C PHE A 110 -11.52 7.00 15.54
N ALA A 111 -11.48 5.84 14.89
CA ALA A 111 -11.99 5.67 13.53
C ALA A 111 -13.51 5.65 13.44
N ILE A 112 -14.20 5.12 14.46
CA ILE A 112 -15.65 5.26 14.64
C ILE A 112 -15.96 6.74 14.86
N GLY A 113 -15.22 7.36 15.78
CA GLY A 113 -15.37 8.76 16.17
C GLY A 113 -16.66 9.04 16.93
N ASP A 114 -16.87 10.32 17.22
CA ASP A 114 -18.10 10.79 17.84
C ASP A 114 -18.96 11.62 16.87
N VAL A 115 -20.25 11.72 17.18
CA VAL A 115 -21.23 12.45 16.36
C VAL A 115 -20.83 13.92 16.15
N VAL A 116 -20.10 14.51 17.10
CA VAL A 116 -19.60 15.89 16.99
C VAL A 116 -18.55 16.01 15.89
N THR A 117 -17.58 15.09 15.85
CA THR A 117 -16.52 15.09 14.83
C THR A 117 -17.08 14.70 13.47
N GLU A 118 -17.99 13.72 13.44
CA GLU A 118 -18.70 13.32 12.22
C GLU A 118 -19.40 14.52 11.56
N ASN A 119 -20.24 15.23 12.30
CA ASN A 119 -20.97 16.39 11.80
C ASN A 119 -20.02 17.49 11.30
N LYS A 120 -18.91 17.72 12.00
CA LYS A 120 -17.91 18.72 11.60
C LYS A 120 -17.22 18.35 10.29
N LEU A 121 -16.79 17.09 10.14
CA LEU A 121 -16.15 16.61 8.92
C LEU A 121 -17.13 16.59 7.73
N GLN A 122 -18.38 16.18 7.94
CA GLN A 122 -19.42 16.26 6.92
C GLN A 122 -19.65 17.71 6.47
N ALA A 123 -19.69 18.67 7.39
CA ALA A 123 -19.81 20.08 7.05
C ALA A 123 -18.64 20.58 6.18
N GLN A 124 -17.40 20.12 6.44
CA GLN A 124 -16.24 20.45 5.60
C GLN A 124 -16.37 19.85 4.19
N VAL A 125 -16.82 18.59 4.08
CA VAL A 125 -17.05 17.94 2.78
C VAL A 125 -18.06 18.74 1.96
N ILE A 126 -19.20 19.09 2.57
CA ILE A 126 -20.28 19.81 1.89
C ILE A 126 -19.81 21.20 1.44
N ALA A 127 -19.16 21.95 2.33
CA ALA A 127 -18.68 23.30 2.02
C ALA A 127 -17.65 23.30 0.88
N LEU A 128 -16.72 22.34 0.90
CA LEU A 128 -15.72 22.18 -0.15
C LEU A 128 -16.38 21.80 -1.48
N GLN A 129 -17.26 20.79 -1.47
CA GLN A 129 -17.98 20.35 -2.67
C GLN A 129 -18.83 21.47 -3.28
N GLN A 130 -19.55 22.23 -2.46
CA GLN A 130 -20.35 23.38 -2.91
C GLN A 130 -19.46 24.43 -3.58
N THR A 131 -18.30 24.73 -3.00
CA THR A 131 -17.38 25.72 -3.59
C THR A 131 -16.83 25.25 -4.93
N VAL A 132 -16.42 23.99 -5.02
CA VAL A 132 -15.95 23.37 -6.27
C VAL A 132 -17.03 23.41 -7.34
N ILE A 133 -18.25 22.99 -7.00
CA ILE A 133 -19.40 23.00 -7.91
C ILE A 133 -19.69 24.41 -8.40
N ASN A 134 -19.77 25.40 -7.52
CA ASN A 134 -20.08 26.78 -7.88
C ASN A 134 -19.04 27.37 -8.83
N VAL A 135 -17.75 27.16 -8.55
CA VAL A 135 -16.65 27.63 -9.40
C VAL A 135 -16.70 26.99 -10.79
N LEU A 136 -16.99 25.69 -10.87
CA LEU A 136 -17.09 24.98 -12.14
C LEU A 136 -18.36 25.33 -12.92
N GLN A 137 -19.50 25.44 -12.24
CA GLN A 137 -20.76 25.86 -12.85
C GLN A 137 -20.63 27.27 -13.42
N ASP A 138 -20.07 28.22 -12.67
CA ASP A 138 -19.87 29.59 -13.15
C ASP A 138 -18.95 29.64 -14.38
N ALA A 139 -17.87 28.85 -14.39
CA ALA A 139 -17.00 28.74 -15.56
C ALA A 139 -17.71 28.10 -16.78
N LEU A 140 -18.56 27.09 -16.56
CA LEU A 140 -19.33 26.41 -17.60
C LEU A 140 -20.44 27.30 -18.17
N TYR A 141 -21.25 27.93 -17.32
CA TYR A 141 -22.35 28.81 -17.73
C TYR A 141 -21.86 30.02 -18.53
N ASN A 142 -20.74 30.61 -18.12
CA ASN A 142 -20.17 31.77 -18.81
C ASN A 142 -19.28 31.40 -19.99
N GLY A 143 -19.10 30.10 -20.29
CA GLY A 143 -18.21 29.62 -21.34
C GLY A 143 -16.74 30.03 -21.15
N ARG A 144 -16.36 30.54 -19.97
CA ARG A 144 -15.01 31.05 -19.68
C ARG A 144 -14.09 29.94 -19.16
N GLN A 145 -12.79 30.19 -19.18
CA GLN A 145 -11.84 29.34 -18.45
C GLN A 145 -11.82 29.74 -16.98
N LEU A 146 -11.45 28.79 -16.11
CA LEU A 146 -11.14 29.10 -14.73
C LEU A 146 -10.01 30.13 -14.68
N ASP A 147 -10.26 31.23 -13.99
CA ASP A 147 -9.31 32.32 -13.86
C ASP A 147 -8.54 32.23 -12.52
N ARG A 148 -7.62 33.16 -12.31
CA ARG A 148 -6.82 33.19 -11.07
C ARG A 148 -7.67 33.38 -9.82
N ALA A 149 -8.80 34.08 -9.92
CA ALA A 149 -9.69 34.32 -8.78
C ALA A 149 -10.48 33.05 -8.41
N ASP A 150 -10.88 32.26 -9.40
CA ASP A 150 -11.46 30.93 -9.21
C ASP A 150 -10.46 29.99 -8.52
N MET A 151 -9.19 30.01 -8.95
CA MET A 151 -8.14 29.21 -8.33
C MET A 151 -7.88 29.63 -6.87
N ALA A 152 -7.83 30.93 -6.60
CA ALA A 152 -7.68 31.44 -5.24
C ALA A 152 -8.85 31.01 -4.34
N ARG A 153 -10.08 31.01 -4.87
CA ARG A 153 -11.27 30.51 -4.16
C ARG A 153 -11.19 29.03 -3.83
N LEU A 154 -10.71 28.21 -4.77
CA LEU A 154 -10.51 26.76 -4.55
C LEU A 154 -9.43 26.48 -3.50
N VAL A 155 -8.31 27.19 -3.54
CA VAL A 155 -7.23 27.05 -2.55
C VAL A 155 -7.72 27.48 -1.17
N ALA A 156 -8.39 28.63 -1.06
CA ALA A 156 -8.95 29.10 0.21
C ALA A 156 -9.97 28.11 0.80
N ALA A 157 -10.82 27.52 -0.03
CA ALA A 157 -11.77 26.49 0.40
C ALA A 157 -11.06 25.20 0.83
N SER A 158 -9.98 24.80 0.13
CA SER A 158 -9.13 23.67 0.53
C SER A 158 -8.50 23.91 1.90
N ASP A 159 -7.91 25.08 2.12
CA ASP A 159 -7.23 25.42 3.37
C ASP A 159 -8.22 25.51 4.53
N ALA A 160 -9.41 26.05 4.29
CA ALA A 160 -10.49 26.09 5.27
C ALA A 160 -10.98 24.67 5.62
N ALA A 161 -11.20 23.81 4.61
CA ALA A 161 -11.60 22.43 4.82
C ALA A 161 -10.52 21.63 5.56
N ARG A 162 -9.24 21.84 5.24
CA ARG A 162 -8.10 21.26 5.93
C ARG A 162 -8.09 21.67 7.40
N GLU A 163 -8.12 22.97 7.68
CA GLU A 163 -8.02 23.47 9.06
C GLU A 163 -9.23 23.05 9.89
N GLY A 164 -10.44 23.10 9.32
CA GLY A 164 -11.65 22.62 9.96
C GLY A 164 -11.60 21.12 10.26
N SER A 165 -11.04 20.31 9.35
CA SER A 165 -10.89 18.87 9.52
C SER A 165 -9.84 18.51 10.57
N LEU A 166 -8.67 19.16 10.54
CA LEU A 166 -7.63 18.99 11.55
C LEU A 166 -8.13 19.41 12.93
N GLY A 167 -8.84 20.55 13.02
CA GLY A 167 -9.46 21.00 14.26
C GLY A 167 -10.46 19.99 14.81
N ALA A 168 -11.31 19.41 13.96
CA ALA A 168 -12.26 18.39 14.36
C ALA A 168 -11.56 17.12 14.91
N LEU A 169 -10.55 16.61 14.20
CA LEU A 169 -9.79 15.42 14.61
C LEU A 169 -9.02 15.65 15.92
N ARG A 170 -8.37 16.81 16.08
CA ARG A 170 -7.67 17.19 17.32
C ARG A 170 -8.60 17.30 18.51
N GLN A 171 -9.76 17.91 18.31
CA GLN A 171 -10.77 18.00 19.36
C GLN A 171 -11.35 16.63 19.72
N GLN A 172 -11.50 15.71 18.76
CA GLN A 172 -11.87 14.32 19.03
C GLN A 172 -10.83 13.64 19.90
N ARG A 173 -9.55 13.79 19.55
CA ARG A 173 -8.42 13.27 20.34
C ARG A 173 -8.46 13.80 21.77
N GLN A 174 -8.66 15.09 21.95
CA GLN A 174 -8.77 15.70 23.28
C GLN A 174 -9.92 15.07 24.08
N ARG A 175 -11.11 14.94 23.49
CA ARG A 175 -12.25 14.32 24.19
C ARG A 175 -12.03 12.84 24.53
N LEU A 176 -11.28 12.11 23.71
CA LEU A 176 -10.91 10.73 24.00
C LEU A 176 -9.84 10.64 25.09
N GLY A 177 -8.90 11.61 25.13
CA GLY A 177 -7.91 11.73 26.20
C GLY A 177 -8.50 12.17 27.54
N ASP A 178 -9.46 13.09 27.55
CA ASP A 178 -10.14 13.56 28.77
C ASP A 178 -11.05 12.48 29.39
N LEU A 179 -11.40 11.42 28.62
CA LEU A 179 -12.06 10.22 29.14
C LEU A 179 -11.07 9.25 29.80
N GLU A 180 -9.77 9.47 29.64
CA GLU A 180 -8.65 8.74 30.23
C GLU A 180 -7.90 9.63 31.24
N ASP A 181 -8.53 9.98 32.37
CA ASP A 181 -7.86 10.59 33.53
C ASP A 181 -8.21 9.85 34.84
N PRO A 182 -7.37 9.93 35.89
CA PRO A 182 -6.67 8.79 36.49
C PRO A 182 -7.50 7.97 37.47
N ILE A 183 -7.27 6.66 37.47
CA ILE A 183 -7.72 5.72 38.51
C ILE A 183 -7.26 6.25 39.88
N PRO A 184 -8.17 6.55 40.83
CA PRO A 184 -7.76 6.86 42.20
C PRO A 184 -7.12 5.62 42.83
N PRO A 185 -6.06 5.76 43.64
CA PRO A 185 -5.39 4.61 44.25
C PRO A 185 -6.41 3.82 45.09
N PRO A 186 -6.47 2.47 44.96
CA PRO A 186 -7.47 1.69 45.66
C PRO A 186 -7.26 1.80 47.17
N LEU A 187 -8.34 2.09 47.88
CA LEU A 187 -8.42 2.10 49.34
C LEU A 187 -7.88 0.78 49.90
N GLN A 188 -6.95 0.92 50.84
CA GLN A 188 -6.30 -0.16 51.58
C GLN A 188 -7.34 -1.12 52.20
N ALA A 189 -7.45 -2.32 51.63
CA ALA A 189 -7.98 -3.47 52.35
C ALA A 189 -6.84 -4.17 53.09
N LEU A 190 -7.12 -4.57 54.34
CA LEU A 190 -6.20 -5.22 55.28
C LEU A 190 -5.48 -6.44 54.68
N PRO A 191 -4.25 -6.75 55.14
CA PRO A 191 -3.41 -7.75 54.48
C PRO A 191 -3.84 -9.18 54.83
N PRO A 192 -4.09 -10.05 53.84
CA PRO A 192 -4.09 -11.50 54.07
C PRO A 192 -2.64 -12.00 54.24
N PRO A 193 -2.41 -13.08 55.00
CA PRO A 193 -1.10 -13.42 55.51
C PRO A 193 -0.13 -13.84 54.41
N LYS A 194 1.10 -13.34 54.56
CA LYS A 194 2.30 -13.63 53.77
C LYS A 194 2.43 -15.13 53.49
N ARG A 195 2.25 -15.52 52.24
CA ARG A 195 2.97 -16.66 51.66
C ARG A 195 3.93 -16.13 50.60
N ALA A 196 5.06 -16.82 50.53
CA ALA A 196 6.34 -16.35 50.06
C ALA A 196 6.32 -15.81 48.62
N SER A 197 7.11 -14.75 48.44
CA SER A 197 7.56 -14.22 47.16
C SER A 197 8.36 -15.27 46.39
N THR A 198 7.95 -15.56 45.16
CA THR A 198 8.87 -15.78 44.03
C THR A 198 8.13 -15.50 42.72
N VAL A 199 8.80 -14.77 41.83
CA VAL A 199 8.51 -14.52 40.41
C VAL A 199 7.56 -13.34 40.12
N VAL A 200 8.17 -12.19 39.81
CA VAL A 200 7.61 -11.23 38.85
C VAL A 200 7.69 -11.96 37.51
N GLU A 201 6.58 -12.52 37.02
CA GLU A 201 6.52 -12.98 35.64
C GLU A 201 6.20 -11.74 34.80
N ASP A 202 7.19 -11.27 34.03
CA ASP A 202 6.96 -10.34 32.93
C ASP A 202 5.90 -10.96 32.01
N ASP A 203 4.82 -10.23 31.73
CA ASP A 203 3.77 -10.71 30.82
C ASP A 203 4.43 -11.12 29.49
N PRO A 204 4.32 -12.39 29.07
CA PRO A 204 5.03 -12.86 27.90
C PRO A 204 4.45 -12.21 26.63
N LEU A 205 5.31 -11.55 25.85
CA LEU A 205 4.96 -10.89 24.58
C LEU A 205 4.17 -11.80 23.63
N TYR A 206 4.51 -13.09 23.64
CA TYR A 206 3.87 -14.11 22.84
C TYR A 206 2.92 -14.96 23.69
N CYS A 207 1.80 -15.37 23.10
CA CYS A 207 0.93 -16.35 23.72
C CYS A 207 1.69 -17.66 24.02
N ARG A 208 1.29 -18.37 25.07
CA ARG A 208 1.88 -19.65 25.46
C ARG A 208 1.89 -20.67 24.31
N TYR A 209 0.82 -20.74 23.52
CA TYR A 209 0.75 -21.62 22.36
C TYR A 209 1.69 -21.15 21.24
N ALA A 210 1.81 -19.83 21.00
CA ALA A 210 2.77 -19.29 20.04
C ALA A 210 4.21 -19.63 20.43
N LEU A 211 4.59 -19.46 21.69
CA LEU A 211 5.90 -19.84 22.22
C LEU A 211 6.19 -21.32 22.00
N ASP A 212 5.22 -22.19 22.27
CA ASP A 212 5.37 -23.63 22.03
C ASP A 212 5.65 -23.96 20.56
N LEU A 213 5.03 -23.25 19.61
CA LEU A 213 5.32 -23.41 18.18
C LEU A 213 6.72 -22.86 17.81
N GLN A 214 7.18 -21.81 18.48
CA GLN A 214 8.53 -21.25 18.26
C GLN A 214 9.64 -22.18 18.79
N TYR A 215 9.46 -22.79 19.96
CA TYR A 215 10.46 -23.65 20.60
C TYR A 215 10.42 -25.10 20.12
N ILE A 216 9.29 -25.56 19.57
CA ILE A 216 9.12 -26.92 19.07
C ILE A 216 8.80 -26.86 17.56
N PRO A 217 9.84 -26.82 16.70
CA PRO A 217 9.67 -26.67 15.24
C PRO A 217 8.80 -27.76 14.61
N GLU A 218 8.78 -28.97 15.17
CA GLU A 218 8.01 -30.11 14.65
C GLU A 218 6.56 -30.16 15.16
N ARG A 219 6.17 -29.30 16.11
CA ARG A 219 4.83 -29.33 16.69
C ARG A 219 3.80 -28.94 15.64
N PRO A 220 2.81 -29.77 15.27
CA PRO A 220 1.82 -29.39 14.28
C PRO A 220 0.89 -28.28 14.79
N LEU A 221 0.24 -27.57 13.86
CA LEU A 221 -0.85 -26.66 14.20
C LEU A 221 -2.01 -27.42 14.84
N SER A 222 -2.68 -26.75 15.78
CA SER A 222 -3.85 -27.28 16.48
C SER A 222 -4.98 -27.56 15.48
N THR A 223 -5.83 -28.53 15.78
CA THR A 223 -7.03 -28.82 14.98
C THR A 223 -8.01 -27.63 14.91
N SER A 224 -7.90 -26.68 15.83
CA SER A 224 -8.61 -25.39 15.79
C SER A 224 -8.31 -24.57 14.53
N PHE A 225 -7.12 -24.75 13.94
CA PHE A 225 -6.68 -24.12 12.69
C PHE A 225 -6.73 -25.07 11.49
N ALA A 226 -7.31 -26.27 11.64
CA ALA A 226 -7.57 -27.15 10.51
C ALA A 226 -8.68 -26.56 9.63
N PRO A 227 -8.83 -27.00 8.37
CA PRO A 227 -9.92 -26.56 7.53
C PRO A 227 -11.27 -26.78 8.21
N ARG A 228 -12.05 -25.69 8.34
CA ARG A 228 -13.34 -25.62 9.08
C ARG A 228 -13.22 -25.62 10.62
N GLY A 229 -12.03 -25.40 11.15
CA GLY A 229 -11.80 -25.14 12.56
C GLY A 229 -12.39 -23.80 13.02
N ASP A 230 -12.39 -23.58 14.33
CA ASP A 230 -12.93 -22.38 14.98
C ASP A 230 -11.95 -21.19 14.96
N ARG A 231 -10.70 -21.41 14.53
CA ARG A 231 -9.62 -20.39 14.48
C ARG A 231 -9.32 -19.74 15.83
N LEU A 232 -9.68 -20.42 16.91
CA LEU A 232 -9.38 -20.00 18.27
C LEU A 232 -8.05 -20.60 18.71
N CYS A 233 -7.21 -19.78 19.32
CA CYS A 233 -5.99 -20.29 19.94
C CYS A 233 -6.34 -21.17 21.14
N PRO A 234 -5.82 -22.41 21.25
CA PRO A 234 -6.16 -23.34 22.33
C PRO A 234 -5.60 -22.93 23.71
N ALA A 235 -4.81 -21.87 23.79
CA ALA A 235 -4.21 -21.40 25.05
C ALA A 235 -4.74 -20.05 25.53
N CYS A 236 -5.09 -19.13 24.62
CA CYS A 236 -5.60 -17.80 24.98
C CYS A 236 -7.02 -17.51 24.45
N ASP A 237 -7.64 -18.46 23.75
CA ASP A 237 -8.99 -18.36 23.17
C ASP A 237 -9.20 -17.16 22.23
N VAL A 238 -8.11 -16.54 21.76
CA VAL A 238 -8.20 -15.43 20.81
C VAL A 238 -8.48 -15.94 19.41
N PHE A 239 -9.36 -15.23 18.70
CA PHE A 239 -9.65 -15.49 17.29
C PHE A 239 -8.53 -14.93 16.42
N LEU A 240 -7.85 -15.80 15.67
CA LEU A 240 -6.83 -15.41 14.71
C LEU A 240 -7.41 -15.53 13.30
N ASP A 241 -7.39 -14.42 12.55
CA ASP A 241 -7.87 -14.40 11.17
C ASP A 241 -6.85 -15.00 10.19
N VAL A 242 -6.57 -16.29 10.39
CA VAL A 242 -5.64 -17.11 9.60
C VAL A 242 -6.33 -18.43 9.28
N GLU A 243 -6.54 -18.69 8.00
CA GLU A 243 -7.11 -19.92 7.47
C GLU A 243 -6.01 -20.95 7.15
N ASP A 244 -6.38 -22.22 6.98
CA ASP A 244 -5.42 -23.30 6.71
C ASP A 244 -4.85 -23.23 5.28
N ASP A 245 -5.59 -22.62 4.36
CA ASP A 245 -5.24 -22.43 2.96
C ASP A 245 -4.60 -21.06 2.68
N ASP A 246 -4.42 -20.24 3.71
CA ASP A 246 -3.71 -18.98 3.58
C ASP A 246 -2.23 -19.24 3.28
N GLY A 247 -1.74 -18.63 2.20
CA GLY A 247 -0.33 -18.58 1.88
C GLY A 247 0.06 -17.17 1.51
N TRP A 248 1.17 -16.68 2.08
CA TRP A 248 1.76 -15.43 1.66
C TRP A 248 3.04 -15.69 0.88
N ALA A 249 3.29 -14.86 -0.13
CA ALA A 249 4.54 -14.85 -0.88
C ALA A 249 5.23 -13.50 -0.71
N ILE A 250 6.51 -13.53 -0.36
CA ILE A 250 7.38 -12.36 -0.23
C ILE A 250 8.47 -12.46 -1.30
N GLY A 251 8.46 -11.54 -2.28
CA GLY A 251 9.53 -11.43 -3.28
C GLY A 251 10.71 -10.61 -2.77
N LYS A 252 11.93 -11.15 -2.86
CA LYS A 252 13.19 -10.42 -2.63
C LYS A 252 14.22 -10.70 -3.72
N THR A 253 15.00 -9.68 -4.07
CA THR A 253 16.16 -9.83 -4.93
C THR A 253 17.41 -10.04 -4.08
N ALA A 254 18.20 -11.08 -4.38
CA ALA A 254 19.43 -11.41 -3.69
C ALA A 254 20.59 -11.49 -4.68
N THR A 255 21.66 -10.75 -4.44
CA THR A 255 22.88 -10.86 -5.25
C THR A 255 23.70 -12.04 -4.77
N ARG A 256 23.85 -13.08 -5.60
CA ARG A 256 24.70 -14.24 -5.33
C ARG A 256 25.95 -14.23 -6.20
N LEU A 257 27.08 -14.58 -5.57
CA LEU A 257 28.35 -14.74 -6.25
C LEU A 257 28.44 -16.16 -6.82
N ILE A 258 28.21 -16.30 -8.12
CA ILE A 258 28.38 -17.57 -8.82
C ILE A 258 29.78 -17.60 -9.44
N THR A 259 30.49 -18.70 -9.23
CA THR A 259 31.78 -18.94 -9.89
C THR A 259 31.54 -19.75 -11.15
N GLU A 260 31.50 -19.06 -12.30
CA GLU A 260 31.47 -19.71 -13.61
C GLU A 260 32.86 -19.66 -14.24
N GLN A 261 33.39 -20.82 -14.63
CA GLN A 261 34.64 -20.94 -15.41
C GLN A 261 35.84 -20.19 -14.80
N GLY A 262 35.94 -20.15 -13.46
CA GLY A 262 37.05 -19.52 -12.74
C GLY A 262 36.91 -18.01 -12.51
N TYR A 263 35.85 -17.37 -12.98
CA TYR A 263 35.55 -15.96 -12.71
C TYR A 263 34.33 -15.85 -11.79
N LYS A 264 34.45 -15.00 -10.75
CA LYS A 264 33.34 -14.68 -9.85
C LYS A 264 32.44 -13.65 -10.55
N ARG A 265 31.17 -13.97 -10.75
CA ARG A 265 30.16 -13.03 -11.24
C ARG A 265 29.08 -12.86 -10.18
N GLU A 266 28.68 -11.61 -9.98
CA GLU A 266 27.50 -11.25 -9.20
C GLU A 266 26.28 -11.38 -10.10
N ILE A 267 25.34 -12.22 -9.70
CA ILE A 267 24.06 -12.41 -10.38
C ILE A 267 22.98 -12.04 -9.37
N ASP A 268 22.11 -11.12 -9.76
CA ASP A 268 20.90 -10.80 -9.02
C ASP A 268 19.86 -11.89 -9.29
N GLU A 269 19.51 -12.67 -8.26
CA GLU A 269 18.48 -13.71 -8.30
C GLU A 269 17.18 -13.18 -7.66
N GLU A 270 16.03 -13.44 -8.31
CA GLU A 270 14.72 -13.20 -7.71
C GLU A 270 14.28 -14.44 -6.89
N LEU A 271 14.14 -14.25 -5.58
CA LEU A 271 13.69 -15.24 -4.61
C LEU A 271 12.25 -14.95 -4.15
N GLU A 272 11.41 -15.97 -4.10
CA GLU A 272 10.06 -15.93 -3.53
C GLU A 272 10.05 -16.76 -2.24
N PHE A 273 9.73 -16.13 -1.12
CA PHE A 273 9.59 -16.78 0.19
C PHE A 273 8.11 -17.02 0.46
N HIS A 274 7.72 -18.29 0.57
CA HIS A 274 6.37 -18.67 0.98
C HIS A 274 6.30 -18.78 2.49
N VAL A 275 5.42 -17.99 3.07
CA VAL A 275 5.14 -17.97 4.51
C VAL A 275 3.91 -18.83 4.78
N SER A 276 4.08 -19.84 5.64
CA SER A 276 2.99 -20.73 6.05
C SER A 276 2.10 -20.11 7.13
N PRO A 277 0.83 -20.54 7.27
CA PRO A 277 -0.05 -20.16 8.39
C PRO A 277 0.59 -20.41 9.76
N ARG A 278 1.40 -21.46 9.85
CA ARG A 278 2.13 -21.82 11.06
C ARG A 278 3.04 -20.69 11.53
N PHE A 279 3.76 -20.06 10.61
CA PHE A 279 4.61 -18.93 10.94
C PHE A 279 3.80 -17.75 11.50
N VAL A 280 2.66 -17.44 10.90
CA VAL A 280 1.82 -16.32 11.35
C VAL A 280 1.24 -16.61 12.73
N ILE A 281 0.74 -17.82 12.95
CA ILE A 281 0.17 -18.23 14.24
C ILE A 281 1.22 -18.22 15.34
N LYS A 282 2.48 -18.61 15.09
CA LYS A 282 3.51 -18.53 16.14
C LYS A 282 3.92 -17.09 16.50
N CYS A 283 3.48 -16.09 15.75
CA CYS A 283 3.76 -14.68 16.03
C CYS A 283 2.69 -14.02 16.92
N HIS A 284 1.57 -14.69 17.23
CA HIS A 284 0.48 -14.00 17.94
C HIS A 284 0.78 -13.71 19.43
N THR A 285 0.27 -12.57 19.89
CA THR A 285 0.26 -12.16 21.29
C THR A 285 -1.00 -12.70 21.98
N PRO A 286 -1.07 -12.72 23.33
CA PRO A 286 -2.28 -13.09 24.06
C PRO A 286 -3.50 -12.23 23.70
N GLU A 287 -3.26 -11.00 23.25
CA GLU A 287 -4.30 -10.02 22.90
C GLU A 287 -4.85 -10.19 21.47
N GLY A 288 -4.23 -11.05 20.64
CA GLY A 288 -4.64 -11.31 19.26
C GLY A 288 -3.95 -10.45 18.22
N GLU A 289 -2.93 -9.67 18.62
CA GLU A 289 -2.00 -9.00 17.72
C GLU A 289 -0.87 -9.96 17.32
N PHE A 290 0.07 -9.50 16.49
CA PHE A 290 1.20 -10.29 16.01
C PHE A 290 2.53 -9.59 16.30
N ALA A 291 3.37 -10.18 17.14
CA ALA A 291 4.76 -9.75 17.35
C ALA A 291 5.70 -10.44 16.35
N CYS A 292 6.59 -9.69 15.71
CA CYS A 292 7.50 -10.28 14.73
C CYS A 292 8.62 -11.11 15.41
N VAL A 293 8.58 -12.43 15.21
CA VAL A 293 9.59 -13.37 15.73
C VAL A 293 10.99 -13.13 15.16
N LEU A 294 11.09 -12.55 13.97
CA LEU A 294 12.38 -12.18 13.40
C LEU A 294 12.96 -10.93 14.08
N CYS A 295 12.14 -9.94 14.42
CA CYS A 295 12.57 -8.80 15.24
C CYS A 295 13.06 -9.26 16.60
N SER A 296 12.28 -10.08 17.31
CA SER A 296 12.66 -10.55 18.65
C SER A 296 13.94 -11.40 18.66
N ARG A 297 14.36 -11.92 17.49
CA ARG A 297 15.61 -12.71 17.34
C ARG A 297 16.80 -11.89 16.85
N PHE A 298 16.58 -10.91 15.97
CA PHE A 298 17.64 -10.21 15.23
C PHE A 298 17.73 -8.71 15.52
N ARG A 299 16.83 -8.16 16.34
CA ARG A 299 16.73 -6.75 16.70
C ARG A 299 16.60 -6.60 18.21
N GLU A 300 16.82 -5.39 18.70
CA GLU A 300 16.66 -5.03 20.12
C GLU A 300 15.23 -4.58 20.45
N GLU A 301 14.44 -4.23 19.42
CA GLU A 301 13.06 -3.77 19.56
C GLU A 301 12.11 -4.75 18.87
N ASP A 302 11.04 -5.10 19.59
CA ASP A 302 9.93 -5.91 19.08
C ASP A 302 8.95 -5.04 18.30
N VAL A 303 8.45 -5.59 17.18
CA VAL A 303 7.44 -4.92 16.35
C VAL A 303 6.11 -5.64 16.47
N LEU A 304 5.10 -4.91 16.93
CA LEU A 304 3.71 -5.36 16.98
C LEU A 304 2.98 -4.99 15.69
N CYS A 305 2.31 -5.97 15.12
CA CYS A 305 1.57 -5.91 13.88
C CYS A 305 0.10 -6.29 14.18
N PRO A 306 -0.88 -5.44 13.81
CA PRO A 306 -2.28 -5.70 14.14
C PRO A 306 -2.91 -6.84 13.35
N THR A 307 -2.35 -7.21 12.19
CA THR A 307 -2.86 -8.29 11.34
C THR A 307 -1.74 -9.14 10.75
N ALA A 308 -2.08 -10.36 10.34
CA ALA A 308 -1.19 -11.26 9.61
C ALA A 308 -0.55 -10.57 8.39
N ASP A 309 -1.33 -9.83 7.61
CA ASP A 309 -0.83 -9.13 6.42
C ASP A 309 0.16 -8.02 6.78
N THR A 310 -0.05 -7.29 7.88
CA THR A 310 0.91 -6.28 8.35
C THR A 310 2.22 -6.91 8.82
N LEU A 311 2.15 -8.06 9.49
CA LEU A 311 3.33 -8.84 9.90
C LEU A 311 4.15 -9.29 8.68
N VAL A 312 3.49 -9.89 7.68
CA VAL A 312 4.14 -10.37 6.45
C VAL A 312 4.76 -9.21 5.68
N ASN A 313 4.07 -8.08 5.56
CA ASN A 313 4.60 -6.87 4.93
C ASN A 313 5.81 -6.31 5.68
N HIS A 314 5.77 -6.29 7.01
CA HIS A 314 6.90 -5.88 7.84
C HIS A 314 8.11 -6.78 7.58
N ILE A 315 7.94 -8.11 7.56
CA ILE A 315 9.00 -9.07 7.26
C ILE A 315 9.60 -8.82 5.88
N GLY A 316 8.77 -8.61 4.87
CA GLY A 316 9.23 -8.32 3.51
C GLY A 316 10.09 -7.06 3.43
N ARG A 317 9.84 -6.05 4.27
CA ARG A 317 10.55 -4.76 4.23
C ARG A 317 11.79 -4.74 5.12
N GLU A 318 11.65 -5.18 6.36
CA GLU A 318 12.65 -4.92 7.42
C GLU A 318 13.65 -6.07 7.61
N HIS A 319 13.31 -7.28 7.18
CA HIS A 319 14.18 -8.46 7.36
C HIS A 319 14.97 -8.81 6.10
N SER A 320 16.24 -9.18 6.27
CA SER A 320 17.10 -9.53 5.13
C SER A 320 16.85 -10.95 4.61
N VAL A 321 17.26 -11.24 3.37
CA VAL A 321 17.19 -12.59 2.78
C VAL A 321 17.86 -13.63 3.69
N ALA A 322 19.01 -13.30 4.28
CA ALA A 322 19.74 -14.19 5.17
C ALA A 322 19.02 -14.46 6.51
N GLU A 323 18.20 -13.52 6.99
CA GLU A 323 17.36 -13.72 8.18
C GLU A 323 16.16 -14.61 7.84
N MET A 324 15.57 -14.42 6.65
CA MET A 324 14.44 -15.22 6.16
C MET A 324 14.82 -16.66 5.82
N GLU A 325 16.00 -16.92 5.25
CA GLU A 325 16.50 -18.27 4.96
C GLU A 325 16.78 -19.10 6.23
N ARG A 326 16.92 -18.46 7.39
CA ARG A 326 17.11 -19.15 8.69
C ARG A 326 15.79 -19.57 9.34
N GLU A 327 14.66 -19.15 8.79
CA GLU A 327 13.36 -19.39 9.36
C GLU A 327 12.74 -20.69 8.82
N PRO A 328 12.58 -21.74 9.64
CA PRO A 328 12.11 -23.06 9.17
C PRO A 328 10.71 -23.06 8.56
N ASP A 329 9.84 -22.12 8.95
CA ASP A 329 8.47 -22.06 8.44
C ASP A 329 8.35 -21.31 7.10
N PHE A 330 9.49 -20.91 6.49
CA PHE A 330 9.55 -20.29 5.17
C PHE A 330 10.06 -21.27 4.12
N GLU A 331 9.32 -21.44 3.03
CA GLU A 331 9.81 -22.16 1.85
C GLU A 331 10.40 -21.16 0.84
N VAL A 332 11.66 -21.35 0.44
CA VAL A 332 12.33 -20.48 -0.52
C VAL A 332 12.26 -21.08 -1.92
N ARG A 333 11.81 -20.31 -2.91
CA ARG A 333 11.79 -20.68 -4.33
C ARG A 333 12.57 -19.67 -5.16
N SER A 334 13.37 -20.15 -6.13
CA SER A 334 14.08 -19.30 -7.08
C SER A 334 13.29 -19.18 -8.37
N LEU A 335 12.84 -17.96 -8.70
CA LEU A 335 12.01 -17.70 -9.87
C LEU A 335 12.81 -17.75 -11.19
N ASP A 336 14.11 -17.51 -11.13
CA ASP A 336 15.00 -17.55 -12.30
C ASP A 336 15.26 -18.97 -12.79
N LEU A 337 15.32 -19.95 -11.88
CA LEU A 337 15.46 -21.37 -12.22
C LEU A 337 14.18 -21.93 -12.83
N ASP A 338 13.01 -21.50 -12.35
CA ASP A 338 11.71 -21.94 -12.88
C ASP A 338 11.45 -21.37 -14.28
N ARG A 339 11.79 -20.10 -14.53
CA ARG A 339 11.73 -19.51 -15.89
C ARG A 339 12.64 -20.25 -16.88
N ARG A 340 13.85 -20.63 -16.46
CA ARG A 340 14.78 -21.41 -17.29
C ARG A 340 14.29 -22.84 -17.51
N SER A 341 13.64 -23.45 -16.51
CA SER A 341 13.09 -24.80 -16.60
C SER A 341 11.85 -24.86 -17.51
N LEU A 342 10.96 -23.87 -17.43
CA LEU A 342 9.79 -23.75 -18.31
C LEU A 342 10.16 -23.40 -19.76
N ALA A 343 11.21 -22.59 -19.97
CA ALA A 343 11.74 -22.30 -21.31
C ALA A 343 12.43 -23.51 -21.96
N SER A 344 12.84 -24.53 -21.18
CA SER A 344 13.44 -25.77 -21.67
C SER A 344 12.40 -26.84 -22.06
N ALA A 345 11.15 -26.69 -21.60
CA ALA A 345 10.05 -27.58 -21.98
C ALA A 345 9.61 -27.30 -23.42
N ARG A 346 10.13 -28.08 -24.38
CA ARG A 346 9.72 -28.04 -25.78
C ARG A 346 8.19 -28.23 -25.91
N PRO A 347 7.48 -27.42 -26.70
CA PRO A 347 6.09 -27.72 -27.06
C PRO A 347 6.06 -29.03 -27.86
N VAL A 348 5.20 -29.97 -27.45
CA VAL A 348 4.88 -31.15 -28.26
C VAL A 348 4.09 -30.66 -29.48
N ASP A 349 4.78 -30.57 -30.61
CA ASP A 349 4.21 -30.14 -31.89
C ASP A 349 3.35 -31.28 -32.49
N LEU A 350 2.03 -31.12 -32.44
CA LEU A 350 1.06 -32.12 -32.92
C LEU A 350 0.75 -32.01 -34.43
N ASN A 351 1.45 -31.16 -35.18
CA ASN A 351 1.20 -30.99 -36.63
C ASN A 351 2.40 -31.40 -37.50
N LYS A 352 2.69 -32.71 -37.55
CA LYS A 352 3.43 -33.30 -38.67
C LYS A 352 2.48 -33.56 -39.85
N ARG A 353 2.50 -32.68 -40.85
CA ARG A 353 2.15 -33.03 -42.24
C ARG A 353 3.31 -32.73 -43.20
N ILE A 354 4.01 -33.84 -43.47
CA ILE A 354 4.75 -34.28 -44.66
C ILE A 354 4.61 -33.39 -45.93
N MET A 355 5.73 -32.84 -46.44
CA MET A 355 6.23 -32.81 -47.85
C MET A 355 7.44 -31.83 -48.00
N PRO A 356 8.30 -31.91 -49.05
CA PRO A 356 9.76 -32.09 -48.93
C PRO A 356 10.60 -30.86 -49.42
N PRO A 357 11.95 -30.92 -49.44
CA PRO A 357 12.81 -29.75 -49.35
C PRO A 357 13.18 -29.12 -50.70
N ARG A 358 13.43 -27.80 -50.69
CA ARG A 358 14.15 -27.08 -51.76
C ARG A 358 15.31 -26.26 -51.17
N SER A 359 16.50 -26.84 -51.34
CA SER A 359 17.72 -26.25 -51.92
C SER A 359 18.03 -24.75 -51.76
N VAL A 360 19.20 -24.49 -51.15
CA VAL A 360 20.22 -23.42 -51.37
C VAL A 360 19.76 -21.97 -51.56
N ASP A 361 20.28 -21.05 -50.73
CA ASP A 361 21.45 -20.25 -51.14
C ASP A 361 22.13 -19.53 -49.96
N SER A 362 23.36 -19.15 -50.24
CA SER A 362 24.42 -18.63 -49.39
C SER A 362 24.34 -17.10 -49.32
N GLY A 363 24.62 -16.50 -48.16
CA GLY A 363 24.69 -15.04 -48.03
C GLY A 363 25.51 -14.58 -46.84
N ARG A 364 26.78 -14.27 -47.10
CA ARG A 364 27.72 -13.58 -46.21
C ARG A 364 27.20 -12.21 -45.74
N GLY A 365 27.62 -11.78 -44.55
CA GLY A 365 27.54 -10.37 -44.15
C GLY A 365 28.04 -10.09 -42.74
N SER A 366 29.35 -9.93 -42.58
CA SER A 366 30.01 -9.41 -41.37
C SER A 366 29.71 -7.93 -41.13
N SER A 367 29.56 -7.52 -39.86
CA SER A 367 30.19 -6.34 -39.23
C SER A 367 29.58 -6.14 -37.84
N SER A 368 30.32 -6.33 -36.74
CA SER A 368 31.33 -5.43 -36.17
C SER A 368 30.74 -4.18 -35.50
N GLY A 369 30.54 -4.31 -34.18
CA GLY A 369 31.03 -3.36 -33.18
C GLY A 369 30.24 -2.07 -32.95
N LYS A 370 29.76 -1.89 -31.71
CA LYS A 370 30.42 -1.02 -30.72
C LYS A 370 29.59 -0.94 -29.44
N SER A 371 30.24 -1.31 -28.34
CA SER A 371 29.92 -0.91 -26.97
C SER A 371 30.29 0.56 -26.75
N VAL A 372 29.40 1.33 -26.13
CA VAL A 372 29.76 2.48 -25.29
C VAL A 372 28.81 2.49 -24.09
N ALA A 373 29.39 2.88 -22.97
CA ALA A 373 28.92 2.80 -21.61
C ALA A 373 27.71 3.71 -21.29
N ASP A 374 27.12 3.37 -20.15
CA ASP A 374 27.02 4.24 -18.96
C ASP A 374 25.62 4.56 -18.41
N VAL A 375 25.64 4.67 -17.07
CA VAL A 375 24.70 5.31 -16.15
C VAL A 375 23.60 4.44 -15.53
N ASP A 376 23.95 3.90 -14.35
CA ASP A 376 23.24 4.05 -13.09
C ASP A 376 21.73 4.32 -13.15
N ARG A 377 20.95 3.27 -12.91
CA ARG A 377 19.58 3.37 -12.40
C ARG A 377 19.48 2.50 -11.16
N ARG A 378 19.71 3.12 -9.98
CA ARG A 378 19.13 2.63 -8.72
C ARG A 378 17.62 2.54 -8.90
N SER A 379 17.15 1.35 -9.21
CA SER A 379 15.74 1.03 -9.35
C SER A 379 15.22 0.67 -7.96
N THR A 380 14.52 1.59 -7.32
CA THR A 380 13.53 1.24 -6.30
C THR A 380 12.43 0.42 -6.99
N ARG A 381 12.62 -0.90 -7.05
CA ARG A 381 11.69 -1.83 -7.70
C ARG A 381 10.69 -2.38 -6.68
N ALA A 382 9.45 -2.46 -7.13
CA ALA A 382 8.27 -2.75 -6.33
C ALA A 382 8.36 -4.12 -5.66
N MET A 383 8.08 -4.15 -4.35
CA MET A 383 7.77 -5.39 -3.63
C MET A 383 6.31 -5.76 -3.89
N SER A 384 6.06 -7.01 -4.27
CA SER A 384 4.72 -7.60 -4.30
C SER A 384 4.56 -8.46 -3.06
N VAL A 385 3.49 -8.21 -2.30
CA VAL A 385 3.03 -9.11 -1.24
C VAL A 385 1.63 -9.52 -1.65
N ASP A 386 1.48 -10.76 -2.08
CA ASP A 386 0.22 -11.33 -2.53
C ASP A 386 -0.21 -12.41 -1.54
N ARG A 387 -1.38 -12.23 -0.91
CA ARG A 387 -2.07 -13.29 -0.18
C ARG A 387 -2.78 -14.16 -1.21
N ARG A 388 -2.41 -15.44 -1.28
CA ARG A 388 -3.00 -16.40 -2.23
C ARG A 388 -3.78 -17.45 -1.44
N SER A 389 -5.09 -17.54 -1.67
CA SER A 389 -5.88 -18.74 -1.30
C SER A 389 -5.62 -19.81 -2.35
N MET A 390 -5.13 -20.98 -1.93
CA MET A 390 -4.81 -22.07 -2.86
C MET A 390 -6.07 -22.88 -3.22
N ASP A 391 -6.59 -22.70 -4.43
CA ASP A 391 -7.69 -23.49 -4.99
C ASP A 391 -7.29 -24.99 -5.10
N ARG A 392 -7.99 -25.87 -4.36
CA ARG A 392 -7.76 -27.33 -4.32
C ARG A 392 -8.22 -28.09 -5.59
N ARG A 393 -7.97 -27.56 -6.79
CA ARG A 393 -8.39 -28.20 -8.06
C ARG A 393 -7.24 -28.74 -8.91
N SER A 394 -6.18 -29.27 -8.30
CA SER A 394 -5.12 -29.94 -9.08
C SER A 394 -4.38 -31.13 -8.41
N MET A 395 -4.96 -31.79 -7.39
CA MET A 395 -4.34 -32.97 -6.76
C MET A 395 -5.36 -34.11 -6.53
N ALA A 396 -6.06 -34.53 -7.59
CA ALA A 396 -6.78 -35.80 -7.60
C ALA A 396 -6.54 -36.50 -8.94
N GLY A 397 -5.46 -37.28 -9.01
CA GLY A 397 -5.14 -38.03 -10.21
C GLY A 397 -3.77 -38.69 -10.18
N ARG A 398 -3.64 -39.74 -9.36
CA ARG A 398 -2.88 -40.98 -9.65
C ARG A 398 -2.73 -41.80 -8.37
N SER A 399 -3.72 -42.67 -8.13
CA SER A 399 -3.50 -43.92 -7.40
C SER A 399 -3.36 -45.00 -8.46
N VAL A 400 -2.14 -45.51 -8.63
CA VAL A 400 -1.89 -46.76 -9.35
C VAL A 400 -1.04 -47.63 -8.45
N TYR A 401 -1.72 -48.68 -7.95
CA TYR A 401 -1.30 -49.95 -7.35
C TYR A 401 -1.81 -50.17 -5.93
#